data_AF-A0A1E7Z186-F1
#
_entry.id   AF-A0A1E7Z186-F1
#
_cell.length_a   1.000
_cell.length_b   1.000
_cell.length_c   1.000
_cell.angle_alpha   90.00
_cell.angle_beta   90.00
_cell.angle_gamma   90.00
#
_symmetry.space_group_name_H-M   'P 1'
#
loop_
_entity.id
_entity.type
_entity.pdbx_description
1 polymer ?
#
loop_
_entity_poly.entity_id
_entity_poly.type
_entity_poly.pdbx_seq_one_letter_code
_entity_poly.pdbx_strand_id
1 'polypeptide(L)'
;MLDARNAYTHLKNKLKDFPVKDDVLLKQTSLYITDMRSLHNIANEFNLFRRMVDENKNEAKIFAVIFYKNIYTQDYSLIDKEAGGLYFFIKNYCLKKLQENYFSSLNERESNLSAKLEKLKKSQHHHLLM
;
A
#
# COMPACT_ATOMS: atom_id res chain seq x y z
N MET A 1 17.00 8.41 21.33
CA MET A 1 17.03 7.31 20.35
C MET A 1 15.62 7.18 19.78
N LEU A 2 15.45 7.13 18.45
CA LEU A 2 14.14 6.93 17.83
C LEU A 2 13.79 5.43 17.98
N ASP A 3 12.59 5.13 18.47
CA ASP A 3 11.97 3.80 18.45
C ASP A 3 10.71 3.93 17.59
N ALA A 4 10.29 2.88 16.88
CA ALA A 4 9.09 2.89 16.05
C ALA A 4 7.85 3.38 16.83
N ARG A 5 7.84 3.16 18.15
CA ARG A 5 6.80 3.64 19.08
C ARG A 5 6.76 5.15 19.29
N ASN A 6 7.90 5.84 19.20
CA ASN A 6 7.95 7.31 19.34
C ASN A 6 8.03 8.05 17.98
N ALA A 7 8.34 7.33 16.90
CA ALA A 7 8.40 7.87 15.53
C ALA A 7 7.08 8.52 15.09
N TYR A 8 5.94 7.88 15.38
CA TYR A 8 4.62 8.47 15.11
C TYR A 8 4.44 9.84 15.77
N THR A 9 4.71 9.95 17.07
CA THR A 9 4.55 11.21 17.82
C THR A 9 5.46 12.30 17.26
N HIS A 10 6.72 11.97 16.98
CA HIS A 10 7.66 12.92 16.40
C HIS A 10 7.26 13.37 14.99
N LEU A 11 6.78 12.45 14.16
CA LEU A 11 6.32 12.73 12.80
C LEU A 11 5.08 13.62 12.84
N LYS A 12 4.06 13.23 13.62
CA LYS A 12 2.80 13.98 13.77
C LYS A 12 3.02 15.40 14.27
N ASN A 13 3.93 15.60 15.23
CA ASN A 13 4.25 16.93 15.74
C ASN A 13 4.97 17.83 14.72
N LYS A 14 5.59 17.25 13.68
CA LYS A 14 6.35 18.00 12.67
C LYS A 14 5.57 18.24 11.38
N LEU A 15 4.60 17.39 11.07
CA LEU A 15 3.71 17.59 9.94
C LEU A 15 2.68 18.67 10.29
N LYS A 16 2.62 19.74 9.48
CA LYS A 16 1.68 20.83 9.69
C LYS A 16 0.34 20.49 9.04
N ASP A 17 -0.75 20.64 9.79
CA ASP A 17 -2.15 20.44 9.36
C ASP A 17 -2.39 19.15 8.58
N PHE A 18 -1.76 18.05 9.00
CA PHE A 18 -2.00 16.76 8.37
C PHE A 18 -3.45 16.31 8.64
N PRO A 19 -4.20 15.82 7.63
CA PRO A 19 -5.61 15.47 7.82
C PRO A 19 -5.81 14.39 8.88
N VAL A 20 -6.68 14.65 9.86
CA VAL A 20 -7.00 13.69 10.94
C VAL A 20 -7.57 12.38 10.38
N LYS A 21 -8.32 12.44 9.26
CA LYS A 21 -8.85 11.27 8.57
C LYS A 21 -7.77 10.27 8.13
N ASP A 22 -6.55 10.75 7.92
CA ASP A 22 -5.42 9.97 7.41
C ASP A 22 -4.42 9.61 8.53
N ASP A 23 -4.79 9.77 9.80
CA ASP A 23 -3.89 9.50 10.94
C ASP A 23 -3.44 8.03 11.01
N VAL A 24 -4.27 7.11 10.52
CA VAL A 24 -3.93 5.68 10.39
C VAL A 24 -2.74 5.49 9.44
N LEU A 25 -2.71 6.24 8.32
CA LEU A 25 -1.60 6.21 7.36
C LEU A 25 -0.30 6.65 8.04
N LEU A 26 -0.32 7.75 8.81
CA LEU A 26 0.86 8.21 9.56
C LEU A 26 1.34 7.16 10.56
N LYS A 27 0.41 6.56 11.31
CA LYS A 27 0.76 5.54 12.30
C LYS A 27 1.43 4.33 11.65
N GLN A 28 0.84 3.80 10.58
CA GLN A 28 1.40 2.64 9.87
C GLN A 28 2.76 2.94 9.23
N THR A 29 2.90 4.07 8.55
CA THR A 29 4.14 4.46 7.85
C THR A 29 5.27 4.80 8.84
N SER A 30 4.94 5.37 10.01
CA SER A 30 5.95 5.71 11.03
C SER A 30 6.75 4.49 11.54
N LEU A 31 6.17 3.29 11.46
CA LEU A 31 6.85 2.04 11.88
C LEU A 31 8.08 1.71 11.02
N TYR A 32 8.15 2.23 9.80
CA TYR A 32 9.26 2.01 8.87
C TYR A 32 10.32 3.12 8.97
N ILE A 33 10.08 4.16 9.76
CA ILE A 33 11.04 5.26 9.95
C ILE A 33 11.97 4.88 11.11
N THR A 34 13.19 4.47 10.77
CA THR A 34 14.16 3.96 11.75
C THR A 34 15.09 5.03 12.30
N ASP A 35 15.21 6.19 11.64
CA ASP A 35 16.10 7.27 12.05
C ASP A 35 15.48 8.68 11.95
N MET A 36 15.96 9.57 12.82
CA MET A 36 15.47 10.96 12.91
C MET A 36 15.74 11.78 11.65
N ARG A 37 16.82 11.49 10.92
CA ARG A 37 17.17 12.25 9.70
C ARG A 37 16.16 11.95 8.60
N SER A 38 15.80 10.69 8.38
CA SER A 38 14.72 10.31 7.46
C SER A 38 13.38 10.96 7.87
N LEU A 39 13.06 10.95 9.17
CA LEU A 39 11.86 11.61 9.71
C LEU A 39 11.83 13.11 9.40
N HIS A 40 12.94 13.82 9.64
CA HIS A 40 13.06 15.24 9.36
C HIS A 40 12.93 15.55 7.87
N ASN A 41 13.56 14.74 7.01
CA ASN A 41 13.46 14.93 5.56
C ASN A 41 12.02 14.77 5.07
N ILE A 42 11.34 13.70 5.49
CA ILE A 42 9.93 13.45 5.17
C ILE A 42 9.05 14.63 5.59
N ALA A 43 9.18 15.09 6.84
CA ALA A 43 8.35 16.17 7.36
C ALA A 43 8.59 17.50 6.66
N ASN A 44 9.85 17.83 6.39
CA ASN A 44 10.23 19.08 5.71
C ASN A 44 9.70 19.11 4.28
N GLU A 45 9.91 18.03 3.52
CA GLU A 45 9.39 17.92 2.17
C GLU A 45 7.88 17.97 2.13
N PHE A 46 7.19 17.22 3.00
CA PHE A 46 5.73 17.26 3.06
C PHE A 46 5.21 18.68 3.29
N ASN A 47 5.76 19.39 4.29
CA ASN A 47 5.38 20.76 4.60
C ASN A 47 5.68 21.75 3.45
N LEU A 48 6.66 21.44 2.59
CA LEU A 48 6.96 22.22 1.40
C LEU A 48 5.95 21.92 0.28
N PHE A 49 5.82 20.65 -0.11
CA PHE A 49 4.99 20.23 -1.25
C PHE A 49 3.51 20.48 -1.03
N ARG A 50 3.01 20.32 0.21
CA ARG A 50 1.60 20.62 0.52
C ARG A 50 1.21 22.07 0.25
N ARG A 51 2.18 23.00 0.23
CA ARG A 51 1.93 24.42 -0.07
C ARG A 51 1.99 24.73 -1.57
N MET A 52 2.63 23.85 -2.35
CA MET A 52 2.79 24.03 -3.79
C MET A 52 1.64 23.38 -4.58
N VAL A 53 1.06 22.31 -4.05
CA VAL A 53 -0.08 21.63 -4.67
C VAL A 53 -1.37 22.26 -4.14
N ASP A 54 -1.93 23.20 -4.90
CA ASP A 54 -3.08 24.05 -4.53
C ASP A 54 -4.44 23.27 -4.48
N GLU A 55 -4.40 21.95 -4.59
CA GLU A 55 -5.56 21.08 -4.42
C GLU A 55 -5.48 20.41 -3.03
N ASN A 56 -6.12 21.03 -2.02
CA ASN A 56 -6.32 20.55 -0.63
C ASN A 56 -7.09 19.20 -0.52
N LYS A 57 -6.92 18.27 -1.46
CA LYS A 57 -7.63 16.99 -1.55
C LYS A 57 -6.70 15.78 -1.64
N ASN A 58 -5.38 15.96 -1.71
CA ASN A 58 -4.44 14.87 -2.00
C ASN A 58 -3.27 14.76 -1.01
N GLU A 59 -3.37 15.29 0.21
CA GLU A 59 -2.31 15.28 1.23
C GLU A 59 -1.79 13.87 1.53
N ALA A 60 -2.70 12.89 1.64
CA ALA A 60 -2.32 11.49 1.83
C ALA A 60 -1.45 10.94 0.68
N LYS A 61 -1.76 11.33 -0.57
CA LYS A 61 -1.00 10.90 -1.75
C LYS A 61 0.36 11.59 -1.80
N ILE A 62 0.41 12.89 -1.54
CA ILE A 62 1.65 13.67 -1.46
C ILE A 62 2.56 13.06 -0.40
N PHE A 63 2.01 12.79 0.79
CA PHE A 63 2.75 12.13 1.86
C PHE A 63 3.26 10.75 1.46
N ALA A 64 2.42 9.91 0.85
CA ALA A 64 2.82 8.56 0.44
C ALA A 64 4.01 8.57 -0.53
N VAL A 65 4.02 9.47 -1.51
CA VAL A 65 5.13 9.62 -2.47
C VAL A 65 6.40 10.08 -1.77
N ILE A 66 6.31 11.13 -0.94
CA ILE A 66 7.47 11.68 -0.20
C ILE A 66 8.05 10.65 0.75
N PHE A 67 7.19 9.93 1.47
CA PHE A 67 7.56 8.86 2.37
C PHE A 67 8.31 7.76 1.63
N TYR A 68 7.76 7.25 0.53
CA TYR A 68 8.40 6.19 -0.23
C TYR A 68 9.75 6.63 -0.80
N LYS A 69 9.83 7.84 -1.36
CA LYS A 69 11.06 8.44 -1.86
C LYS A 69 12.19 8.47 -0.81
N ASN A 70 11.83 8.81 0.42
CA ASN A 70 12.79 8.97 1.51
C ASN A 70 13.19 7.64 2.17
N ILE A 71 12.27 6.69 2.32
CA ILE A 71 12.56 5.39 2.95
C ILE A 71 13.21 4.40 1.98
N TYR A 72 12.78 4.42 0.72
CA TYR A 72 13.24 3.49 -0.32
C TYR A 72 13.95 4.23 -1.46
N THR A 73 14.95 5.06 -1.13
CA THR A 73 15.66 5.92 -2.10
C THR A 73 16.24 5.14 -3.27
N GLN A 74 16.77 3.93 -3.03
CA GLN A 74 17.33 3.09 -4.09
C GLN A 74 16.26 2.65 -5.09
N ASP A 75 15.11 2.14 -4.62
CA ASP A 75 14.03 1.73 -5.52
C ASP A 75 13.41 2.94 -6.24
N TYR A 76 13.23 4.05 -5.53
CA TYR A 76 12.72 5.28 -6.13
C TYR A 76 13.62 5.79 -7.27
N SER A 77 14.95 5.68 -7.14
CA SER A 77 15.89 6.08 -8.19
C SER A 77 15.81 5.24 -9.47
N LEU A 78 15.19 4.07 -9.41
CA LEU A 78 15.02 3.19 -10.57
C LEU A 78 13.82 3.57 -11.44
N ILE A 79 12.91 4.42 -10.95
CA ILE A 79 11.73 4.86 -11.69
C ILE A 79 12.12 5.50 -13.02
N ASP A 80 13.18 6.31 -13.04
CA ASP A 80 13.70 6.98 -14.25
C ASP A 80 14.25 5.99 -15.29
N LYS A 81 14.57 4.77 -14.87
CA LYS A 81 15.05 3.68 -15.73
C LYS A 81 13.95 2.70 -16.09
N GLU A 82 12.69 3.05 -15.82
CA GLU A 82 11.53 2.16 -15.98
C GLU A 82 11.71 0.81 -15.27
N ALA A 83 12.37 0.85 -14.10
CA ALA A 83 12.73 -0.32 -13.32
C ALA A 83 12.37 -0.11 -11.83
N GLY A 84 12.55 -1.16 -11.03
CA GLY A 84 12.25 -1.14 -9.60
C GLY A 84 10.82 -1.56 -9.26
N GLY A 85 10.63 -1.93 -8.00
CA GLY A 85 9.38 -2.46 -7.48
C GLY A 85 8.23 -1.48 -7.61
N LEU A 86 8.44 -0.20 -7.27
CA LEU A 86 7.39 0.81 -7.37
C LEU A 86 6.94 1.05 -8.81
N TYR A 87 7.88 1.17 -9.76
CA TYR A 87 7.54 1.35 -11.18
C TYR A 87 6.70 0.17 -11.68
N PHE A 88 7.14 -1.07 -11.44
CA PHE A 88 6.38 -2.24 -11.87
C PHE A 88 5.02 -2.32 -11.19
N PHE A 89 4.93 -1.99 -9.90
CA PHE A 89 3.66 -1.98 -9.19
C PHE A 89 2.67 -1.00 -9.81
N ILE A 90 3.08 0.26 -10.03
CA ILE A 90 2.24 1.28 -10.66
C ILE A 90 1.89 0.90 -12.11
N LYS A 91 2.84 0.39 -12.89
CA LYS A 91 2.60 -0.08 -14.26
C LYS A 91 1.56 -1.19 -14.30
N ASN A 92 1.69 -2.22 -13.47
CA ASN A 92 0.74 -3.32 -13.40
C ASN A 92 -0.63 -2.88 -12.87
N TYR A 93 -0.66 -1.89 -11.96
CA TYR A 93 -1.90 -1.27 -11.51
C TYR A 93 -2.62 -0.55 -12.66
N CYS A 94 -1.92 0.32 -13.40
CA CYS A 94 -2.48 1.05 -14.54
C CYS A 94 -2.94 0.11 -15.66
N LEU A 95 -2.18 -0.96 -15.91
CA LEU A 95 -2.52 -2.00 -16.89
C LEU A 95 -3.63 -2.96 -16.41
N LYS A 96 -4.17 -2.79 -15.19
CA LYS A 96 -5.17 -3.68 -14.56
C LYS A 96 -4.75 -5.15 -14.41
N LYS A 97 -3.50 -5.49 -14.70
CA LYS A 97 -2.95 -6.86 -14.55
C LYS A 97 -2.98 -7.36 -13.11
N LEU A 98 -2.88 -6.45 -12.14
CA LEU A 98 -3.05 -6.81 -10.72
C LEU A 98 -4.45 -7.37 -10.43
N GLN A 99 -5.46 -6.83 -11.10
CA GLN A 99 -6.85 -7.29 -10.96
C GLN A 99 -7.04 -8.60 -11.73
N GLU A 100 -6.50 -8.72 -12.94
CA GLU A 100 -6.60 -9.94 -13.75
C GLU A 100 -6.08 -11.18 -13.02
N ASN A 101 -4.92 -11.07 -12.37
CA ASN A 101 -4.36 -12.18 -11.58
C ASN A 101 -5.27 -12.55 -10.39
N TYR A 102 -5.80 -11.54 -9.69
CA TYR A 102 -6.72 -11.75 -8.58
C TYR A 102 -8.04 -12.40 -9.05
N PHE A 103 -8.66 -11.88 -10.10
CA PHE A 103 -9.87 -12.43 -10.71
C PHE A 103 -9.65 -13.85 -11.25
N SER A 104 -8.51 -14.11 -11.89
CA SER A 104 -8.17 -15.46 -12.37
C SER A 104 -8.07 -16.44 -11.20
N SER A 105 -7.40 -16.05 -10.11
CA SER A 105 -7.30 -16.89 -8.91
C SER A 105 -8.65 -17.11 -8.22
N LEU A 106 -9.56 -16.13 -8.27
CA LEU A 106 -10.92 -16.28 -7.76
C LEU A 106 -11.74 -17.24 -8.61
N ASN A 107 -11.71 -17.10 -9.93
CA ASN A 107 -12.40 -17.98 -10.86
C ASN A 107 -11.92 -19.44 -10.73
N GLU A 108 -10.61 -19.63 -10.54
CA GLU A 108 -10.04 -20.95 -10.32
C GLU A 108 -10.52 -21.56 -8.99
N ARG A 109 -10.62 -20.77 -7.92
CA ARG A 109 -11.19 -21.21 -6.64
C ARG A 109 -12.67 -21.54 -6.77
N GLU A 110 -13.43 -20.75 -7.51
CA GLU A 110 -14.86 -20.97 -7.76
C GLU A 110 -15.10 -22.29 -8.55
N SER A 111 -14.31 -22.51 -9.61
CA SER A 111 -14.32 -23.75 -10.39
C SER A 111 -13.97 -24.98 -9.53
N ASN A 112 -12.97 -24.86 -8.66
CA ASN A 112 -12.60 -25.95 -7.75
C ASN A 112 -13.69 -26.25 -6.71
N LEU A 113 -14.39 -25.22 -6.22
CA LEU A 113 -15.50 -25.39 -5.26
C LEU A 113 -16.73 -26.01 -5.93
N SER A 114 -17.08 -25.59 -7.15
CA SER A 114 -18.20 -26.16 -7.89
C SER A 114 -17.94 -27.64 -8.22
N ALA A 115 -16.73 -28.00 -8.64
CA ALA A 115 -16.35 -29.39 -8.87
C ALA A 115 -16.43 -30.26 -7.62
N LYS A 116 -16.06 -29.73 -6.44
CA LYS A 116 -16.19 -30.43 -5.16
C LYS A 116 -17.66 -30.62 -4.76
N LEU A 117 -18.50 -29.61 -4.95
CA LEU A 117 -19.95 -29.70 -4.70
C LEU A 117 -20.60 -30.78 -5.57
N GLU A 118 -20.26 -30.84 -6.85
CA GLU A 118 -20.77 -31.86 -7.77
C GLU A 118 -20.35 -33.28 -7.36
N LYS A 119 -19.10 -33.46 -6.90
CA LYS A 119 -18.65 -34.75 -6.36
C LYS A 119 -19.44 -35.14 -5.11
N LEU A 120 -19.65 -34.22 -4.17
CA LEU A 120 -20.41 -34.49 -2.94
C LEU A 120 -21.87 -34.85 -3.21
N LYS A 121 -22.54 -34.15 -4.14
CA LYS A 121 -23.90 -34.49 -4.56
C LYS A 121 -24.00 -35.90 -5.14
N LYS A 122 -23.04 -36.31 -5.98
CA LYS A 122 -22.99 -37.66 -6.55
C LYS A 122 -22.81 -38.73 -5.48
N SER A 123 -21.93 -38.49 -4.49
CA SER A 123 -21.71 -39.41 -3.37
C SER A 123 -22.97 -39.56 -2.49
N GLN A 124 -23.68 -38.46 -2.25
CA GLN A 124 -24.89 -38.45 -1.42
C GLN A 124 -26.07 -39.17 -2.12
N HIS A 125 -26.17 -39.06 -3.45
CA HIS A 125 -27.19 -39.75 -4.22
C HIS A 125 -26.98 -41.27 -4.26
N HIS A 126 -25.72 -41.72 -4.26
CA HIS A 126 -25.38 -43.15 -4.22
C HIS A 126 -25.69 -43.79 -2.85
N HIS A 127 -25.61 -43.02 -1.76
CA HIS A 127 -25.90 -43.51 -0.41
C HIS A 127 -27.41 -43.60 -0.10
N LEU A 128 -28.26 -42.94 -0.88
CA LEU A 128 -29.73 -42.98 -0.75
C LEU A 128 -30.40 -44.08 -1.60
N LEU A 129 -29.62 -44.77 -2.45
CA LEU A 129 -30.09 -45.84 -3.34
C LEU A 129 -29.63 -47.24 -2.90
N MET A 130 -29.04 -47.36 -1.72
CA MET A 130 -28.57 -48.60 -1.09
C MET A 130 -29.30 -48.79 0.23
#